data_AF-A0A2N6CAE7-F1
#
_entry.id   AF-A0A2N6CAE7-F1
#
_cell.length_a   1.000
_cell.length_b   1.000
_cell.length_c   1.000
_cell.angle_alpha   90.00
_cell.angle_beta   90.00
_cell.angle_gamma   90.00
#
_symmetry.space_group_name_H-M   'P 1'
#
loop_
_entity.id
_entity.type
_entity.pdbx_description
1 polymer ?
#
loop_
_entity_poly.entity_id
_entity_poly.type
_entity_poly.pdbx_seq_one_letter_code
_entity_poly.pdbx_strand_id
1 'polypeptide(L)'
;MTRIHSISILALLWATWCFLHSLLISRFFAAWIKKILGSRHNYYRLLYAIFSLFSLFPVIYFQLGLEEKVIFAWPWPWFVVKYGTYAVAFLLFYGGYRVYDIQYMLGIRQIHEMEHRGKDELMGFTTEGILGYVRHPWYSGAILLVWAFGIVTDVSLVSKLVLSVYIIIGTLLEEQKLIREIGEPYRAYRKKVPMLIPWKKS
;
A
#
# COMPACT_ATOMS: atom_id res chain seq x y z
N MET A 1 -22.21 1.66 24.41
CA MET A 1 -22.17 0.72 23.27
C MET A 1 -21.57 -0.59 23.74
N THR A 2 -22.06 -1.74 23.29
CA THR A 2 -21.43 -3.04 23.60
C THR A 2 -20.10 -3.14 22.83
N ARG A 3 -19.11 -3.86 23.39
CA ARG A 3 -17.78 -4.00 22.77
C ARG A 3 -17.84 -4.53 21.33
N ILE A 4 -18.73 -5.50 21.08
CA ILE A 4 -18.97 -6.08 19.75
C ILE A 4 -19.42 -4.99 18.77
N HIS A 5 -20.32 -4.08 19.19
CA HIS A 5 -20.76 -3.00 18.31
C HIS A 5 -19.61 -2.06 17.96
N SER A 6 -18.78 -1.68 18.93
CA SER A 6 -17.62 -0.80 18.70
C SER A 6 -16.61 -1.42 17.73
N ILE A 7 -16.32 -2.71 17.89
CA ILE A 7 -15.43 -3.48 17.00
C ILE A 7 -15.99 -3.57 15.59
N SER A 8 -17.28 -3.85 15.44
CA SER A 8 -17.94 -3.90 14.12
C SER A 8 -17.94 -2.53 13.43
N ILE A 9 -18.18 -1.45 14.16
CA ILE A 9 -18.09 -0.08 13.63
C ILE A 9 -16.67 0.22 13.19
N LEU A 10 -15.66 -0.13 13.99
CA LEU A 10 -14.26 0.04 13.62
C LEU A 10 -13.91 -0.72 12.33
N ALA A 11 -14.35 -1.97 12.21
CA ALA A 11 -14.14 -2.78 11.01
C ALA A 11 -14.78 -2.12 9.78
N LEU A 12 -16.01 -1.62 9.91
CA LEU A 12 -16.71 -0.89 8.85
C LEU A 12 -16.00 0.41 8.49
N LEU A 13 -15.49 1.17 9.46
CA LEU A 13 -14.74 2.41 9.21
C LEU A 13 -13.46 2.14 8.44
N TRP A 14 -12.67 1.15 8.86
CA TRP A 14 -11.45 0.73 8.14
C TRP A 14 -11.76 0.24 6.73
N ALA A 15 -12.79 -0.62 6.57
CA ALA A 15 -13.18 -1.13 5.26
C ALA A 15 -13.67 0.00 4.33
N THR A 16 -14.47 0.93 4.87
CA THR A 16 -14.97 2.10 4.12
C THR A 16 -13.81 3.01 3.71
N TRP A 17 -12.89 3.29 4.62
CA TRP A 17 -11.71 4.10 4.30
C TRP A 17 -10.84 3.44 3.23
N CYS A 18 -10.58 2.13 3.35
CA CYS A 18 -9.84 1.36 2.33
C CYS A 18 -10.54 1.40 0.96
N PHE A 19 -11.86 1.22 0.94
CA PHE A 19 -12.66 1.28 -0.28
C PHE A 19 -12.60 2.67 -0.91
N LEU A 20 -12.82 3.73 -0.13
CA LEU A 20 -12.74 5.11 -0.59
C LEU A 20 -11.34 5.45 -1.11
N HIS A 21 -10.30 5.05 -0.38
CA HIS A 21 -8.91 5.22 -0.79
C HIS A 21 -8.66 4.58 -2.16
N SER A 22 -9.08 3.32 -2.37
CA SER A 22 -8.96 2.65 -3.67
C SER A 22 -9.83 3.26 -4.77
N LEU A 23 -11.07 3.65 -4.47
CA LEU A 23 -11.98 4.25 -5.44
C LEU A 23 -11.43 5.57 -5.95
N LEU A 24 -10.93 6.41 -5.04
CA LEU A 24 -10.41 7.73 -5.32
C LEU A 24 -9.08 7.73 -6.06
N ILE A 25 -8.30 6.64 -6.10
CA ILE A 25 -7.12 6.49 -6.99
C ILE A 25 -7.44 5.72 -8.28
N SER A 26 -8.64 5.16 -8.38
CA SER A 26 -9.03 4.36 -9.54
C SER A 26 -8.97 5.17 -10.83
N ARG A 27 -8.64 4.51 -11.94
CA ARG A 27 -8.63 5.11 -13.28
C ARG A 27 -9.99 5.71 -13.65
N PHE A 28 -11.07 5.09 -13.18
CA PHE A 28 -12.43 5.56 -13.41
C PHE A 28 -12.64 6.94 -12.78
N PHE A 29 -12.31 7.08 -11.49
CA PHE A 29 -12.47 8.36 -10.79
C PHE A 29 -11.49 9.42 -11.32
N ALA A 30 -10.25 9.02 -11.61
CA ALA A 30 -9.28 9.90 -12.24
C ALA A 30 -9.77 10.45 -13.60
N ALA A 31 -10.36 9.59 -14.45
CA ALA A 31 -10.94 10.00 -15.73
C ALA A 31 -12.16 10.91 -15.56
N TRP A 32 -13.00 10.64 -14.56
CA TRP A 32 -14.15 11.49 -14.22
C TRP A 32 -13.70 12.88 -13.76
N ILE A 33 -12.74 12.96 -12.83
CA ILE A 33 -12.12 14.22 -12.38
C ILE A 33 -11.45 14.95 -13.54
N LYS A 34 -10.78 14.24 -14.45
CA LYS A 34 -10.18 14.85 -15.65
C LYS A 34 -11.24 15.53 -16.54
N LYS A 35 -12.44 14.97 -16.66
CA LYS A 35 -13.55 15.59 -17.42
C LYS A 35 -14.05 16.88 -16.76
N ILE A 36 -13.99 16.98 -15.43
CA ILE A 36 -14.47 18.15 -14.67
C ILE A 36 -13.39 19.24 -14.59
N LEU A 37 -12.15 18.87 -14.26
CA LEU A 37 -11.05 19.82 -13.98
C LEU A 37 -10.21 20.20 -15.21
N GLY A 38 -10.39 19.52 -16.35
CA GLY A 38 -9.65 19.81 -17.58
C GLY A 38 -8.13 19.75 -17.38
N SER A 39 -7.42 20.84 -17.68
CA SER A 39 -5.96 20.95 -17.59
C SER A 39 -5.39 20.93 -16.18
N ARG A 40 -6.21 21.09 -15.13
CA ARG A 40 -5.78 21.05 -13.72
C ARG A 40 -5.66 19.65 -13.12
N HIS A 41 -5.87 18.59 -13.92
CA HIS A 41 -5.80 17.20 -13.48
C HIS A 41 -4.45 16.80 -12.86
N ASN A 42 -3.36 17.51 -13.13
CA ASN A 42 -2.02 17.15 -12.62
C ASN A 42 -1.92 17.28 -11.09
N TYR A 43 -2.72 18.15 -10.46
CA TYR A 43 -2.77 18.28 -9.00
C TYR A 43 -3.57 17.17 -8.32
N TYR A 44 -4.38 16.41 -9.08
CA TYR A 44 -5.31 15.44 -8.50
C TYR A 44 -4.60 14.37 -7.69
N ARG A 45 -3.46 13.84 -8.14
CA ARG A 45 -2.72 12.80 -7.38
C ARG A 45 -2.20 13.33 -6.05
N LEU A 46 -1.67 14.55 -6.03
CA LEU A 46 -1.17 15.18 -4.82
C LEU A 46 -2.33 15.49 -3.85
N LEU A 47 -3.40 16.11 -4.34
CA LEU A 47 -4.59 16.42 -3.55
C LEU A 47 -5.25 15.14 -3.00
N TYR A 48 -5.29 14.08 -3.80
CA TYR A 48 -5.76 12.76 -3.37
C TYR A 48 -4.89 12.18 -2.25
N ALA A 49 -3.57 12.25 -2.36
CA ALA A 49 -2.66 11.73 -1.33
C ALA A 49 -2.86 12.48 0.00
N ILE A 50 -2.97 13.80 -0.07
CA ILE A 50 -3.27 14.67 1.08
C ILE A 50 -4.63 14.32 1.69
N PHE A 51 -5.69 14.24 0.88
CA PHE A 51 -7.03 13.89 1.33
C PHE A 51 -7.09 12.48 1.95
N SER A 52 -6.39 11.51 1.35
CA SER A 52 -6.29 10.14 1.88
C SER A 52 -5.64 10.13 3.27
N LEU A 53 -4.60 10.94 3.48
CA LEU A 53 -3.96 11.07 4.78
C LEU A 53 -4.90 11.73 5.81
N PHE A 54 -5.57 12.81 5.43
CA PHE A 54 -6.52 13.51 6.32
C PHE A 54 -7.74 12.65 6.67
N SER A 55 -8.31 11.93 5.70
CA SER A 55 -9.45 11.03 5.92
C SER A 55 -9.12 9.82 6.80
N LEU A 56 -7.84 9.50 7.00
CA LEU A 56 -7.41 8.44 7.92
C LEU A 56 -7.51 8.89 9.39
N PHE A 57 -7.38 10.19 9.68
CA PHE A 57 -7.41 10.71 11.05
C PHE A 57 -8.68 10.33 11.83
N PRO A 58 -9.90 10.50 11.28
CA PRO A 58 -11.12 10.08 11.98
C PRO A 58 -11.12 8.59 12.35
N VAL A 59 -10.59 7.72 11.48
CA VAL A 59 -10.52 6.28 11.71
C VAL A 59 -9.56 5.96 12.85
N ILE A 60 -8.36 6.55 12.83
CA ILE A 60 -7.37 6.37 13.90
C ILE A 60 -7.89 6.98 15.21
N TYR A 61 -8.47 8.17 15.17
CA TYR A 61 -9.02 8.85 16.35
C TYR A 61 -10.10 7.98 17.02
N PHE A 62 -11.01 7.41 16.23
CA PHE A 62 -12.01 6.48 16.76
C PHE A 62 -11.35 5.24 17.37
N GLN A 63 -10.34 4.67 16.70
CA GLN A 63 -9.62 3.49 17.20
C GLN A 63 -8.92 3.75 18.54
N LEU A 64 -8.24 4.90 18.69
CA LEU A 64 -7.53 5.27 19.92
C LEU A 64 -8.48 5.56 21.09
N GLY A 65 -9.74 5.90 20.80
CA GLY A 65 -10.78 6.09 21.82
C GLY A 65 -11.39 4.79 22.35
N LEU A 66 -11.03 3.63 21.82
CA LEU A 66 -11.56 2.34 22.26
C LEU A 66 -10.71 1.72 23.38
N GLU A 67 -11.37 1.13 24.37
CA GLU A 67 -10.70 0.31 25.38
C GLU A 67 -10.14 -0.96 24.75
N GLU A 68 -8.82 -1.12 24.84
CA GLU A 68 -8.11 -2.23 24.24
C GLU A 68 -7.91 -3.39 25.23
N LYS A 69 -8.09 -4.62 24.78
CA LYS A 69 -7.64 -5.81 25.50
C LYS A 69 -6.43 -6.40 24.79
N VAL A 70 -5.34 -6.53 25.51
CA VAL A 70 -4.11 -7.12 25.00
C VAL A 70 -4.35 -8.61 24.72
N ILE A 71 -4.11 -9.02 23.48
CA ILE A 71 -4.11 -10.43 23.05
C ILE A 71 -2.67 -10.94 23.06
N PHE A 72 -1.76 -10.15 22.48
CA PHE A 72 -0.34 -10.48 22.42
C PHE A 72 0.49 -9.21 22.54
N ALA A 73 1.25 -9.12 23.64
CA ALA A 73 2.39 -8.23 23.73
C ALA A 73 3.62 -8.98 23.21
N TRP A 74 4.70 -8.27 22.88
CA TRP A 74 5.97 -8.87 22.50
C TRP A 74 6.84 -9.04 23.75
N PRO A 75 6.81 -10.17 24.49
CA PRO A 75 7.68 -10.33 25.65
C PRO A 75 9.13 -10.58 25.20
N TRP A 76 10.08 -10.46 26.12
CA TRP A 76 11.40 -11.03 25.90
C TRP A 76 11.31 -12.55 25.67
N PRO A 77 11.99 -13.14 24.67
CA PRO A 77 12.94 -12.55 23.72
C PRO A 77 12.31 -12.15 22.36
N TRP A 78 10.98 -12.24 22.21
CA TRP A 78 10.27 -11.97 20.96
C TRP A 78 10.41 -10.55 20.41
N PHE A 79 10.87 -9.59 21.22
CA PHE A 79 11.30 -8.28 20.69
C PHE A 79 12.36 -8.39 19.60
N VAL A 80 13.26 -9.38 19.67
CA VAL A 80 14.25 -9.63 18.60
C VAL A 80 13.55 -9.90 17.27
N VAL A 81 12.49 -10.71 17.29
CA VAL A 81 11.67 -11.00 16.10
C VAL A 81 10.95 -9.74 15.62
N LYS A 82 10.39 -8.94 16.53
CA LYS A 82 9.73 -7.67 16.20
C LYS A 82 10.66 -6.70 15.47
N TYR A 83 11.83 -6.42 16.05
CA TYR A 83 12.80 -5.49 15.46
C TYR A 83 13.48 -6.06 14.22
N GLY A 84 13.71 -7.39 14.17
CA GLY A 84 14.14 -8.07 12.95
C GLY A 84 13.13 -7.90 11.81
N THR A 85 11.83 -7.99 12.12
CA THR A 85 10.75 -7.74 11.14
C THR A 85 10.77 -6.30 10.63
N TYR A 86 10.99 -5.32 11.51
CA TYR A 86 11.16 -3.92 11.08
C TYR A 86 12.39 -3.73 10.18
N ALA A 87 13.52 -4.37 10.49
CA ALA A 87 14.70 -4.30 9.65
C ALA A 87 14.44 -4.89 8.25
N VAL A 88 13.77 -6.05 8.16
CA VAL A 88 13.38 -6.65 6.88
C VAL A 88 12.42 -5.74 6.11
N ALA A 89 11.40 -5.20 6.79
CA ALA A 89 10.46 -4.27 6.17
C ALA A 89 11.17 -3.02 5.62
N PHE A 90 12.12 -2.46 6.38
CA PHE A 90 12.94 -1.33 5.94
C PHE A 90 13.76 -1.67 4.69
N LEU A 91 14.42 -2.83 4.66
CA LEU A 91 15.18 -3.28 3.48
C LEU A 91 14.28 -3.44 2.25
N LEU A 92 13.05 -3.92 2.43
CA LEU A 92 12.07 -4.04 1.34
C LEU A 92 11.63 -2.66 0.82
N PHE A 93 11.32 -1.71 1.72
CA PHE A 93 10.98 -0.35 1.31
C PHE A 93 12.14 0.35 0.62
N TYR A 94 13.35 0.23 1.17
CA TYR A 94 14.56 0.80 0.60
C TYR A 94 14.85 0.21 -0.79
N GLY A 95 14.77 -1.13 -0.93
CA GLY A 95 14.92 -1.79 -2.22
C GLY A 95 13.88 -1.30 -3.24
N GLY A 96 12.60 -1.20 -2.84
CA GLY A 96 11.56 -0.71 -3.72
C GLY A 96 11.74 0.77 -4.07
N TYR A 97 12.17 1.61 -3.13
CA TYR A 97 12.46 3.03 -3.36
C TYR A 97 13.54 3.23 -4.44
N ARG A 98 14.52 2.33 -4.53
CA ARG A 98 15.57 2.37 -5.55
C ARG A 98 15.06 2.04 -6.96
N VAL A 99 13.88 1.43 -7.08
CA VAL A 99 13.30 0.98 -8.35
C VAL A 99 12.08 1.81 -8.75
N TYR A 100 11.24 2.20 -7.80
CA TYR A 100 10.04 2.98 -8.05
C TYR A 100 10.31 4.49 -8.04
N ASP A 101 9.84 5.18 -9.07
CA ASP A 101 9.83 6.65 -9.11
C ASP A 101 8.71 7.19 -8.20
N ILE A 102 9.08 7.58 -6.98
CA ILE A 102 8.15 8.11 -5.98
C ILE A 102 7.55 9.45 -6.40
N GLN A 103 8.31 10.28 -7.13
CA GLN A 103 7.81 11.58 -7.60
C GLN A 103 6.73 11.39 -8.66
N TYR A 104 6.88 10.38 -9.51
CA TYR A 104 5.85 9.96 -10.46
C TYR A 104 4.63 9.36 -9.74
N MET A 105 4.82 8.54 -8.71
CA MET A 105 3.71 7.97 -7.93
C MET A 105 2.89 9.06 -7.24
N LEU A 106 3.54 10.01 -6.58
CA LEU A 106 2.91 11.16 -5.91
C LEU A 106 2.31 12.19 -6.89
N GLY A 107 2.65 12.11 -8.17
CA GLY A 107 2.20 13.06 -9.21
C GLY A 107 2.95 14.39 -9.21
N ILE A 108 4.00 14.55 -8.39
CA ILE A 108 4.85 15.74 -8.36
C ILE A 108 5.56 15.94 -9.70
N ARG A 109 6.02 14.83 -10.29
CA ARG A 109 6.70 14.85 -11.59
C ARG A 109 5.76 15.30 -12.72
N GLN A 110 4.47 14.94 -12.66
CA GLN A 110 3.45 15.37 -13.64
C GLN A 110 3.15 16.87 -13.56
N ILE A 111 3.41 17.50 -12.41
CA ILE A 111 3.32 18.96 -12.23
C ILE A 111 4.59 19.64 -12.77
N HIS A 112 5.76 19.05 -12.55
CA HIS A 112 7.05 19.60 -12.99
C HIS A 112 7.29 19.44 -14.49
N GLU A 113 6.91 18.30 -15.09
CA GLU A 113 7.02 18.03 -16.53
C GLU A 113 5.98 18.79 -17.38
N MET A 114 5.12 19.62 -16.76
CA MET A 114 4.29 20.58 -17.50
C MET A 114 5.13 21.56 -18.33
N GLU A 115 6.39 21.77 -17.95
CA GLU A 115 7.32 22.69 -18.63
C GLU A 115 8.11 22.02 -19.77
N HIS A 116 8.15 20.68 -19.82
CA HIS A 116 8.86 19.92 -20.84
C HIS A 116 7.96 18.83 -21.43
N ARG A 117 7.16 19.22 -22.44
CA ARG A 117 6.39 18.29 -23.26
C ARG A 117 7.31 17.23 -23.89
N GLY A 118 7.02 15.98 -23.61
CA GLY A 118 7.42 14.86 -24.46
C GLY A 118 8.48 13.98 -23.82
N LYS A 119 8.02 13.00 -23.04
CA LYS A 119 8.58 11.65 -22.95
C LYS A 119 7.73 10.85 -21.95
N ASP A 120 6.58 10.35 -22.42
CA ASP A 120 6.02 9.12 -21.85
C ASP A 120 6.95 7.97 -22.28
N GLU A 121 8.17 7.95 -21.71
CA GLU A 121 8.99 6.75 -21.74
C GLU A 121 8.28 5.77 -20.81
N LEU A 122 7.63 4.77 -21.41
CA LEU A 122 7.21 3.54 -20.73
C LEU A 122 8.32 3.15 -19.75
N MET A 123 8.11 3.41 -18.46
CA MET A 123 9.03 3.03 -17.39
C MET A 123 9.43 1.58 -17.64
N GLY A 124 10.68 1.38 -18.04
CA GLY A 124 11.16 0.08 -18.51
C GLY A 124 10.85 -0.97 -17.46
N PHE A 125 10.19 -2.04 -17.88
CA PHE A 125 9.94 -3.18 -17.01
C PHE A 125 11.29 -3.77 -16.57
N THR A 126 11.68 -3.52 -15.32
CA THR A 126 12.90 -4.05 -14.71
C THR A 126 12.58 -5.18 -13.75
N THR A 127 13.47 -6.17 -13.70
CA THR A 127 13.43 -7.29 -12.76
C THR A 127 14.70 -7.37 -11.92
N GLU A 128 15.47 -6.28 -11.91
CA GLU A 128 16.77 -6.20 -11.23
C GLU A 128 16.62 -5.82 -9.75
N GLY A 129 17.71 -6.04 -8.99
CA GLY A 129 17.77 -5.69 -7.57
C GLY A 129 16.72 -6.43 -6.74
N ILE A 130 15.93 -5.67 -5.97
CA ILE A 130 14.92 -6.23 -5.07
C ILE A 130 13.81 -6.98 -5.82
N LEU A 131 13.51 -6.57 -7.06
CA LEU A 131 12.49 -7.19 -7.90
C LEU A 131 12.92 -8.60 -8.36
N GLY A 132 14.19 -8.96 -8.26
CA GLY A 132 14.63 -10.35 -8.45
C GLY A 132 14.22 -11.29 -7.31
N TYR A 133 13.89 -10.75 -6.13
CA TYR A 133 13.56 -11.53 -4.93
C TYR A 133 12.06 -11.52 -4.60
N VAL A 134 11.37 -10.42 -4.89
CA VAL A 134 9.93 -10.27 -4.62
C VAL A 134 9.30 -9.28 -5.59
N ARG A 135 8.10 -9.60 -6.09
CA ARG A 135 7.43 -8.74 -7.07
C ARG A 135 6.91 -7.43 -6.50
N HIS A 136 6.44 -7.45 -5.25
CA HIS A 136 5.86 -6.27 -4.60
C HIS A 136 6.55 -6.00 -3.25
N PRO A 137 7.80 -5.49 -3.27
CA PRO A 137 8.57 -5.28 -2.05
C PRO A 137 7.88 -4.31 -1.07
N TRP A 138 7.25 -3.26 -1.56
CA TRP A 138 6.52 -2.30 -0.72
C TRP A 138 5.29 -2.90 -0.04
N TYR A 139 4.50 -3.72 -0.75
CA TYR A 139 3.36 -4.43 -0.13
C TYR A 139 3.83 -5.47 0.88
N SER A 140 4.93 -6.15 0.59
CA SER A 140 5.55 -7.11 1.50
C SER A 140 6.01 -6.42 2.80
N GLY A 141 6.74 -5.29 2.67
CA GLY A 141 7.15 -4.47 3.80
C GLY A 141 5.97 -3.89 4.58
N ALA A 142 4.91 -3.47 3.90
CA ALA A 142 3.71 -2.95 4.54
C ALA A 142 2.99 -4.01 5.38
N ILE A 143 2.83 -5.24 4.89
CA ILE A 143 2.27 -6.35 5.67
C ILE A 143 3.13 -6.61 6.90
N LEU A 144 4.46 -6.71 6.75
CA LEU A 144 5.37 -6.90 7.87
C LEU A 144 5.26 -5.79 8.92
N LEU A 145 5.22 -4.52 8.49
CA LEU A 145 5.01 -3.40 9.41
C LEU A 145 3.67 -3.48 10.12
N VAL A 146 2.58 -3.74 9.41
CA VAL A 146 1.23 -3.83 10.00
C VAL A 146 1.21 -4.84 11.15
N TRP A 147 1.83 -6.00 10.98
CA TRP A 147 1.85 -7.05 12.00
C TRP A 147 2.87 -6.83 13.11
N ALA A 148 4.03 -6.24 12.81
CA ALA A 148 5.04 -5.94 13.82
C ALA A 148 4.71 -4.67 14.64
N PHE A 149 3.86 -3.78 14.13
CA PHE A 149 3.58 -2.48 14.75
C PHE A 149 2.70 -2.59 16.00
N GLY A 150 3.19 -1.98 17.08
CA GLY A 150 2.52 -1.93 18.37
C GLY A 150 2.46 -3.30 19.06
N ILE A 151 1.51 -3.41 20.00
CA ILE A 151 1.06 -4.68 20.56
C ILE A 151 -0.18 -5.15 19.79
N VAL A 152 -0.49 -6.44 19.86
CA VAL A 152 -1.73 -6.98 19.27
C VAL A 152 -2.81 -6.95 20.33
N THR A 153 -3.72 -6.01 20.17
CA THR A 153 -4.99 -5.91 20.90
C THR A 153 -6.14 -6.41 20.04
N ASP A 154 -7.29 -6.70 20.63
CA ASP A 154 -8.51 -7.02 19.89
C ASP A 154 -8.92 -5.92 18.92
N VAL A 155 -8.76 -4.66 19.33
CA VAL A 155 -8.99 -3.46 18.49
C VAL A 155 -8.00 -3.39 17.34
N SER A 156 -6.70 -3.49 17.63
CA SER A 156 -5.66 -3.41 16.59
C SER A 156 -5.66 -4.62 15.64
N LEU A 157 -6.17 -5.76 16.08
CA LEU A 157 -6.25 -6.97 15.25
C LEU A 157 -7.23 -6.76 14.09
N VAL A 158 -8.32 -6.03 14.31
CA VAL A 158 -9.28 -5.67 13.26
C VAL A 158 -8.58 -4.89 12.15
N SER A 159 -7.87 -3.81 12.51
CA SER A 159 -7.18 -2.98 11.52
C SER A 159 -6.05 -3.74 10.83
N LYS A 160 -5.29 -4.55 11.57
CA LYS A 160 -4.25 -5.44 11.01
C LYS A 160 -4.81 -6.39 9.96
N LEU A 161 -5.95 -7.03 10.24
CA LEU A 161 -6.61 -7.95 9.31
C LEU A 161 -7.18 -7.22 8.09
N VAL A 162 -7.93 -6.14 8.29
CA VAL A 162 -8.54 -5.36 7.20
C VAL A 162 -7.46 -4.82 6.26
N LEU A 163 -6.39 -4.23 6.81
CA LEU A 163 -5.26 -3.72 6.02
C LEU A 163 -4.52 -4.84 5.27
N SER A 164 -4.34 -6.00 5.90
CA SER A 164 -3.70 -7.15 5.23
C SER A 164 -4.52 -7.62 4.03
N VAL A 165 -5.84 -7.80 4.21
CA VAL A 165 -6.75 -8.19 3.13
C VAL A 165 -6.75 -7.13 2.03
N TYR A 166 -6.81 -5.85 2.42
CA TYR A 166 -6.77 -4.73 1.49
C TYR A 166 -5.49 -4.73 0.62
N ILE A 167 -4.32 -4.89 1.24
CA ILE A 167 -3.03 -4.96 0.53
C ILE A 167 -3.00 -6.15 -0.43
N ILE A 168 -3.49 -7.32 0.00
CA ILE A 168 -3.53 -8.51 -0.85
C ILE A 168 -4.43 -8.29 -2.08
N ILE A 169 -5.64 -7.75 -1.87
CA ILE A 169 -6.56 -7.42 -2.98
C ILE A 169 -5.91 -6.40 -3.92
N GLY A 170 -5.32 -5.34 -3.38
CA GLY A 170 -4.61 -4.32 -4.16
C GLY A 170 -3.48 -4.91 -5.01
N THR A 171 -2.69 -5.83 -4.42
CA THR A 171 -1.63 -6.55 -5.11
C THR A 171 -2.17 -7.38 -6.29
N LEU A 172 -3.25 -8.14 -6.08
CA LEU A 172 -3.85 -8.96 -7.13
C LEU A 172 -4.39 -8.11 -8.30
N LEU A 173 -5.03 -6.99 -7.99
CA LEU A 173 -5.50 -6.04 -9.00
C LEU A 173 -4.35 -5.39 -9.76
N GLU A 174 -3.25 -5.05 -9.07
CA GLU A 174 -2.03 -4.54 -9.70
C GLU A 174 -1.43 -5.57 -10.64
N GLU A 175 -1.33 -6.85 -10.25
CA GLU A 175 -0.83 -7.90 -11.14
C GLU A 175 -1.66 -8.05 -12.41
N GLN A 176 -3.00 -8.01 -12.30
CA GLN A 176 -3.88 -8.06 -13.47
C GLN A 176 -3.68 -6.86 -14.40
N LYS A 177 -3.41 -5.69 -13.83
CA LYS A 177 -3.09 -4.49 -14.60
C LYS A 177 -1.74 -4.63 -15.30
N LEU A 178 -0.70 -5.08 -14.61
CA LEU A 178 0.63 -5.30 -15.17
C LEU A 178 0.62 -6.37 -16.27
N ILE A 179 -0.18 -7.42 -16.13
CA ILE A 179 -0.39 -8.42 -17.19
C ILE A 179 -1.00 -7.78 -18.44
N ARG A 180 -1.98 -6.88 -18.29
CA ARG A 180 -2.62 -6.19 -19.42
C ARG A 180 -1.70 -5.19 -20.11
N GLU A 181 -0.81 -4.54 -19.35
CA GLU A 181 0.07 -3.48 -19.86
C GLU A 181 1.39 -4.01 -20.42
N ILE A 182 1.99 -5.00 -19.76
CA ILE A 182 3.31 -5.55 -20.10
C ILE A 182 3.18 -6.86 -20.90
N GLY A 183 2.16 -7.68 -20.63
CA GLY A 183 1.92 -8.92 -21.34
C GLY A 183 2.82 -10.09 -20.91
N GLU A 184 3.30 -10.87 -21.90
CA GLU A 184 4.09 -12.09 -21.69
C GLU A 184 5.36 -11.91 -20.85
N PRO A 185 6.16 -10.83 -20.99
CA PRO A 185 7.33 -10.62 -20.14
C PRO A 185 6.98 -10.65 -18.64
N TYR A 186 5.87 -10.02 -18.25
CA TYR A 186 5.41 -10.04 -16.86
C TYR A 186 4.90 -11.42 -16.44
N ARG A 187 4.22 -12.17 -17.33
CA ARG A 187 3.81 -13.55 -17.03
C ARG A 187 5.00 -14.47 -16.79
N ALA A 188 6.06 -14.35 -17.59
CA ALA A 188 7.31 -15.10 -17.40
C ALA A 188 7.96 -14.74 -16.06
N TYR A 189 8.01 -13.45 -15.72
CA TYR A 189 8.51 -12.98 -14.43
C TYR A 189 7.71 -13.52 -13.23
N ARG A 190 6.38 -13.54 -13.30
CA ARG A 190 5.51 -14.12 -12.24
C ARG A 190 5.78 -15.59 -11.93
N LYS A 191 6.29 -16.36 -12.91
CA LYS A 191 6.66 -17.77 -12.70
C LYS A 191 7.96 -17.91 -11.90
N LYS A 192 8.86 -16.93 -12.04
CA LYS A 192 10.22 -16.95 -11.46
C LYS A 192 10.30 -16.29 -10.08
N VAL A 193 9.66 -15.16 -9.88
CA VAL A 193 9.79 -14.38 -8.62
C VAL A 193 8.51 -14.47 -7.81
N PRO A 194 8.50 -14.71 -6.49
CA PRO A 194 7.29 -14.76 -5.67
C PRO A 194 6.60 -13.40 -5.49
N MET A 195 5.30 -13.42 -5.17
CA MET A 195 4.48 -12.19 -5.06
C MET A 195 4.86 -11.31 -3.86
N LEU A 196 4.87 -11.88 -2.66
CA LEU A 196 4.96 -11.14 -1.39
C LEU A 196 6.04 -11.64 -0.42
N ILE A 197 6.45 -12.90 -0.50
CA ILE A 197 7.48 -13.44 0.40
C ILE A 197 8.80 -13.44 -0.38
N PRO A 198 9.79 -12.63 0.02
CA PRO A 198 11.07 -12.57 -0.69
C PRO A 198 11.74 -13.94 -0.70
N TRP A 199 11.97 -14.46 -1.90
CA TRP A 199 12.64 -15.74 -2.09
C TRP A 199 13.38 -15.73 -3.42
N LYS A 200 14.63 -16.20 -3.40
CA LYS A 200 15.38 -16.40 -4.64
C LYS A 200 15.04 -17.79 -5.17
N LYS A 201 14.23 -17.87 -6.23
CA LYS A 201 14.15 -19.11 -7.02
C LYS A 201 15.44 -19.21 -7.82
N SER A 202 16.19 -20.29 -7.58
CA SER A 202 17.28 -20.73 -8.45
C SER A 202 16.75 -21.14 -9.82
#